data_AF-A0A950IE06-F1
#
_entry.id   AF-A0A950IE06-F1
#
_cell.length_a   1.000
_cell.length_b   1.000
_cell.length_c   1.000
_cell.angle_alpha   90.00
_cell.angle_beta   90.00
_cell.angle_gamma   90.00
#
_symmetry.space_group_name_H-M   'P 1'
#
loop_
_entity.id
_entity.type
_entity.pdbx_description
1 polymer ?
#
loop_
_entity_poly.entity_id
_entity_poly.type
_entity_poly.pdbx_seq_one_letter_code
_entity_poly.pdbx_strand_id
1 'polypeptide(L)'
;MQNDLEADRRNMEKKTVTYLIVPEPAEGDVAYFAIAPDLPGLLMYGETRDELIANAPEAMTIYFDAMNEDGHEIPEPGTYSIERIYDMEEPVAITFEYAYDPANVHWDAAR
;
A
#
# COMPACT_ATOMS: atom_id res chain seq x y z
N MET A 1 6.41 -4.32 -32.00
CA MET A 1 5.71 -4.65 -30.73
C MET A 1 6.67 -4.68 -29.53
N GLN A 2 7.75 -3.88 -29.56
CA GLN A 2 8.72 -3.70 -28.47
C GLN A 2 8.99 -2.21 -28.18
N ASN A 3 8.29 -1.29 -28.86
CA ASN A 3 8.56 0.16 -28.79
C ASN A 3 7.63 0.94 -27.86
N ASP A 4 6.60 0.31 -27.29
CA ASP A 4 5.59 1.02 -26.50
C ASP A 4 5.96 1.08 -25.00
N LEU A 5 6.70 0.08 -24.49
CA LEU A 5 7.18 0.04 -23.09
C LEU A 5 8.23 1.09 -22.74
N GLU A 6 9.02 1.58 -23.72
CA GLU A 6 10.03 2.62 -23.48
C GLU A 6 9.45 4.04 -23.53
N ALA A 7 8.28 4.23 -24.15
CA ALA A 7 7.64 5.54 -24.31
C ALA A 7 6.96 6.03 -23.01
N ASP A 8 6.46 5.11 -22.18
CA ASP A 8 5.76 5.41 -20.91
C ASP A 8 6.67 6.01 -19.82
N ARG A 9 7.96 5.68 -19.81
CA ARG A 9 8.87 6.13 -18.74
C ARG A 9 9.13 7.64 -18.71
N ARG A 10 8.70 8.39 -19.73
CA ARG A 10 9.04 9.81 -19.86
C ARG A 10 8.19 10.74 -19.00
N ASN A 11 7.03 10.29 -18.52
CA ASN A 11 6.05 11.14 -17.82
C ASN A 11 5.68 10.65 -16.41
N MET A 12 6.41 9.68 -15.84
CA MET A 12 6.13 9.24 -14.48
C MET A 12 6.51 10.33 -13.47
N GLU A 13 5.54 10.72 -12.65
CA GLU A 13 5.75 11.59 -11.49
C GLU A 13 6.03 10.75 -10.24
N LYS A 14 6.70 11.34 -9.25
CA LYS A 14 6.97 10.69 -7.97
C LYS A 14 6.09 11.29 -6.89
N LYS A 15 5.47 10.44 -6.06
CA LYS A 15 4.71 10.86 -4.89
C LYS A 15 5.22 10.15 -3.65
N THR A 16 5.44 10.92 -2.58
CA THR A 16 5.71 10.39 -1.24
C THR A 16 4.40 10.34 -0.45
N VAL A 17 4.13 9.20 0.15
CA VAL A 17 2.93 8.92 0.95
C VAL A 17 3.30 8.22 2.24
N THR A 18 2.49 8.38 3.26
CA THR A 18 2.66 7.69 4.55
C THR A 18 1.36 7.01 4.92
N TYR A 19 1.38 5.69 5.04
CA TYR A 19 0.23 4.90 5.47
C TYR A 19 0.47 4.31 6.85
N LEU A 20 -0.61 4.11 7.59
CA LEU A 20 -0.56 3.37 8.84
C LEU A 20 -0.82 1.90 8.56
N ILE A 21 0.05 1.04 9.07
CA ILE A 21 -0.19 -0.40 9.15
C ILE A 21 -0.50 -0.74 10.60
N VAL A 22 -1.38 -1.71 10.82
CA VAL A 22 -1.73 -2.19 12.16
C VAL A 22 -1.29 -3.64 12.31
N PRO A 23 -0.15 -3.89 12.97
CA PRO A 23 0.33 -5.24 13.25
C PRO A 23 -0.57 -5.99 14.22
N GLU A 24 -0.76 -7.29 13.98
CA GLU A 24 -1.40 -8.23 14.89
C GLU A 24 -0.62 -9.55 14.93
N PRO A 25 -0.51 -10.20 16.10
CA PRO A 25 0.01 -11.56 16.18
C PRO A 25 -0.99 -12.53 15.53
N ALA A 26 -0.49 -13.44 14.70
CA ALA A 26 -1.27 -14.54 14.19
C ALA A 26 -1.60 -15.54 15.31
N GLU A 27 -2.75 -16.21 15.23
CA GLU A 27 -3.10 -17.28 16.17
C GLU A 27 -2.00 -18.37 16.18
N GLY A 28 -1.40 -18.64 17.35
CA GLY A 28 -0.36 -19.66 17.52
C GLY A 28 1.08 -19.15 17.70
N ASP A 29 1.28 -17.86 17.96
CA ASP A 29 2.52 -17.24 18.51
C ASP A 29 3.80 -17.31 17.65
N VAL A 30 3.69 -17.55 16.33
CA VAL A 30 4.88 -17.69 15.45
C VAL A 30 4.94 -16.70 14.28
N ALA A 31 3.96 -15.82 14.14
CA ALA A 31 3.93 -14.86 13.04
C ALA A 31 3.14 -13.60 13.38
N TYR A 32 3.42 -12.55 12.61
CA TYR A 32 2.69 -11.30 12.59
C TYR A 32 2.06 -11.10 11.21
N PHE A 33 0.89 -10.49 11.20
CA PHE A 33 0.30 -9.93 10.00
C PHE A 33 -0.05 -8.47 10.23
N ALA A 34 -0.22 -7.71 9.16
CA ALA A 34 -0.77 -6.37 9.25
C ALA A 34 -1.74 -6.09 8.12
N ILE A 35 -2.69 -5.23 8.45
CA ILE A 35 -3.55 -4.56 7.49
C ILE A 35 -3.15 -3.09 7.42
N ALA A 36 -3.33 -2.47 6.26
CA ALA A 36 -3.30 -1.03 6.10
C ALA A 36 -4.75 -0.55 5.91
N PRO A 37 -5.37 0.13 6.90
CA PRO A 37 -6.78 0.51 6.81
C PRO A 37 -7.11 1.32 5.55
N ASP A 38 -6.20 2.21 5.17
CA ASP A 38 -6.32 3.04 3.96
C ASP A 38 -6.03 2.27 2.66
N LEU A 39 -5.44 1.07 2.69
CA LEU A 39 -5.14 0.25 1.52
C LEU A 39 -5.93 -1.08 1.61
N PRO A 40 -7.25 -1.05 1.34
CA PRO A 40 -8.10 -2.22 1.53
C PRO A 40 -7.66 -3.38 0.64
N GLY A 41 -7.53 -4.56 1.25
CA GLY A 41 -7.06 -5.77 0.57
C GLY A 41 -5.55 -5.97 0.62
N LEU A 42 -4.77 -4.98 1.07
CA LEU A 42 -3.35 -5.17 1.36
C LEU A 42 -3.18 -5.99 2.65
N LEU A 43 -2.64 -7.19 2.50
CA LEU A 43 -2.22 -8.05 3.60
C LEU A 43 -0.69 -8.17 3.62
N MET A 44 -0.10 -7.99 4.80
CA MET A 44 1.33 -8.10 5.05
C MET A 44 1.59 -9.19 6.09
N TYR A 45 2.76 -9.83 6.02
CA TYR A 45 3.17 -10.92 6.91
C TYR A 45 4.67 -10.86 7.23
N GLY A 46 5.04 -11.35 8.43
CA GLY A 46 6.42 -11.71 8.80
C GLY A 46 6.43 -12.66 10.00
N GLU A 47 7.50 -13.42 10.23
CA GLU A 47 7.63 -14.30 11.42
C GLU A 47 7.73 -13.47 12.71
N THR A 48 8.21 -12.23 12.60
CA THR A 48 8.29 -11.26 13.68
C THR A 48 7.66 -9.93 13.28
N ARG A 49 7.34 -9.08 14.27
CA ARG A 49 6.89 -7.70 14.04
C ARG A 49 7.89 -6.91 13.19
N ASP A 50 9.18 -7.09 13.45
CA ASP A 50 10.24 -6.38 12.72
C ASP A 50 10.35 -6.87 11.27
N GLU A 51 10.21 -8.17 11.04
CA GLU A 51 10.18 -8.74 9.69
C GLU A 51 8.94 -8.27 8.91
N LEU A 52 7.77 -8.26 9.54
CA LEU A 52 6.55 -7.71 8.97
C LEU A 52 6.76 -6.25 8.50
N ILE A 53 7.37 -5.41 9.35
CA ILE A 53 7.65 -4.01 9.03
C ILE A 53 8.69 -3.91 7.90
N ALA A 54 9.70 -4.77 7.90
CA ALA A 54 10.70 -4.83 6.83
C ALA A 54 10.09 -5.26 5.48
N ASN A 55 9.06 -6.09 5.50
CA ASN A 55 8.35 -6.58 4.31
C ASN A 55 7.28 -5.58 3.79
N ALA A 56 6.82 -4.65 4.62
CA ALA A 56 5.75 -3.71 4.25
C ALA A 56 6.02 -2.92 2.96
N PRO A 57 7.24 -2.38 2.69
CA PRO A 57 7.51 -1.67 1.45
C PRO A 57 7.36 -2.54 0.19
N GLU A 58 7.73 -3.82 0.25
CA GLU A 58 7.59 -4.74 -0.88
C GLU A 58 6.11 -5.02 -1.16
N ALA A 59 5.33 -5.32 -0.12
CA ALA A 59 3.90 -5.57 -0.24
C ALA A 59 3.15 -4.34 -0.79
N MET A 60 3.51 -3.13 -0.35
CA MET A 60 2.95 -1.88 -0.87
C MET A 60 3.33 -1.63 -2.32
N THR A 61 4.55 -1.98 -2.73
CA THR A 61 4.98 -1.87 -4.13
C THR A 61 4.10 -2.74 -5.03
N ILE A 62 3.92 -4.01 -4.66
CA ILE A 62 3.06 -4.95 -5.40
C ILE A 62 1.63 -4.43 -5.49
N TYR A 63 1.09 -3.88 -4.40
CA TYR A 63 -0.25 -3.31 -4.38
C TYR A 63 -0.37 -2.09 -5.32
N PHE A 64 0.61 -1.18 -5.33
CA PHE A 64 0.57 0.01 -6.20
C PHE A 64 0.78 -0.32 -7.67
N ASP A 65 1.65 -1.29 -7.97
CA ASP A 65 1.84 -1.79 -9.33
C ASP A 65 0.53 -2.39 -9.84
N ALA A 66 -0.15 -3.22 -9.05
CA ALA A 66 -1.46 -3.79 -9.41
C ALA A 66 -2.53 -2.70 -9.64
N MET A 67 -2.62 -1.71 -8.76
CA MET A 67 -3.56 -0.60 -8.92
C MET A 67 -3.28 0.19 -10.22
N ASN A 68 -2.01 0.44 -10.54
CA ASN A 68 -1.63 1.13 -11.77
C ASN A 68 -1.89 0.28 -13.03
N GLU A 69 -1.59 -1.02 -12.99
CA GLU A 69 -1.86 -1.96 -14.10
C GLU A 69 -3.36 -2.07 -14.40
N ASP A 70 -4.20 -2.05 -13.36
CA ASP A 70 -5.66 -2.10 -13.48
C ASP A 70 -6.30 -0.72 -13.74
N GLY A 71 -5.50 0.36 -13.73
CA GLY A 71 -5.98 1.74 -13.92
C GLY A 71 -6.79 2.31 -12.74
N HIS A 72 -6.61 1.74 -11.55
CA HIS A 72 -7.22 2.18 -10.30
C HIS A 72 -6.38 3.24 -9.58
N GLU A 73 -7.05 4.18 -8.92
CA GLU A 73 -6.40 5.18 -8.08
C GLU A 73 -5.87 4.57 -6.78
N ILE A 74 -4.66 4.96 -6.38
CA ILE A 74 -4.14 4.63 -5.06
C ILE A 74 -4.90 5.47 -4.01
N PRO A 75 -5.56 4.85 -3.00
CA PRO A 75 -6.32 5.58 -1.99
C PRO A 75 -5.45 6.58 -1.20
N GLU A 76 -5.98 7.77 -0.88
CA GLU A 76 -5.23 8.75 -0.08
C GLU A 76 -5.10 8.32 1.41
N PRO A 77 -3.93 8.53 2.03
CA PRO A 77 -3.71 8.20 3.44
C PRO A 77 -4.54 9.08 4.39
N GLY A 78 -4.92 8.52 5.54
CA GLY A 78 -5.68 9.24 6.58
C GLY A 78 -7.18 9.27 6.35
N THR A 79 -7.70 8.39 5.48
CA THR A 79 -9.13 8.23 5.23
C THR A 79 -9.82 7.45 6.35
N TYR A 80 -9.09 6.57 7.06
CA TYR A 80 -9.63 5.80 8.19
C TYR A 80 -9.16 6.33 9.55
N SER A 81 -10.12 6.67 10.42
CA SER A 81 -9.86 6.98 11.84
C SER A 81 -9.69 5.69 12.65
N ILE A 82 -8.53 5.48 13.27
CA ILE A 82 -8.23 4.28 14.09
C ILE A 82 -8.83 4.38 15.50
N GLU A 83 -9.96 5.09 15.67
CA GLU A 83 -10.55 5.41 16.99
C GLU A 83 -11.07 4.18 17.78
N ARG A 84 -10.93 2.96 17.26
CA ARG A 84 -11.72 1.83 17.77
C ARG A 84 -11.01 0.49 17.85
N ILE A 85 -9.78 0.47 18.34
CA ILE A 85 -9.14 -0.81 18.64
C ILE A 85 -8.37 -0.73 19.96
N TYR A 86 -9.09 -1.02 21.03
CA TYR A 86 -8.61 -0.92 22.42
C TYR A 86 -7.62 -2.04 22.82
N ASP A 87 -7.30 -2.98 21.93
CA ASP A 87 -6.40 -4.13 22.19
C ASP A 87 -5.41 -4.44 21.04
N MET A 88 -5.27 -3.57 20.03
CA MET A 88 -4.25 -3.77 18.98
C MET A 88 -2.92 -3.11 19.36
N GLU A 89 -1.83 -3.65 18.82
CA GLU A 89 -0.48 -3.05 18.87
C GLU A 89 -0.47 -1.62 18.28
N GLU A 90 0.51 -0.82 18.71
CA GLU A 90 0.67 0.53 18.17
C GLU A 90 0.82 0.51 16.64
N PRO A 91 -0.02 1.27 15.89
CA PRO A 91 0.12 1.39 14.45
C PRO A 91 1.50 1.89 14.06
N VAL A 92 2.02 1.38 12.95
CA VAL A 92 3.33 1.76 12.41
C VAL A 92 3.12 2.58 11.15
N ALA A 93 3.74 3.76 11.11
CA ALA A 93 3.75 4.59 9.91
C ALA A 93 4.82 4.09 8.93
N ILE A 94 4.39 3.73 7.71
CA ILE A 94 5.26 3.35 6.61
C ILE A 94 5.24 4.47 5.58
N THR A 95 6.38 5.10 5.36
CA THR A 95 6.56 6.13 4.33
C THR A 95 7.15 5.50 3.08
N PHE A 96 6.52 5.74 1.94
CA PHE A 96 6.86 5.14 0.66
C PHE A 96 6.87 6.20 -0.44
N GLU A 97 7.84 6.12 -1.36
CA GLU A 97 7.86 6.91 -2.59
C GLU A 97 7.54 5.98 -3.76
N TYR A 98 6.54 6.34 -4.57
CA TYR A 98 6.18 5.60 -5.77
C TYR A 98 6.14 6.51 -6.99
N ALA A 99 6.36 5.90 -8.16
CA ALA A 99 6.21 6.56 -9.44
C ALA A 99 4.83 6.23 -10.02
N TYR A 100 4.13 7.23 -10.57
CA TYR A 100 2.82 7.04 -11.22
C TYR A 100 2.74 7.85 -12.51
N ASP A 101 1.93 7.40 -13.47
CA ASP A 101 1.59 8.20 -14.64
C ASP A 101 0.33 9.04 -14.36
N PRO A 102 0.41 10.38 -14.27
CA PRO A 102 -0.77 11.22 -14.06
C PRO A 102 -1.81 11.09 -15.18
N ALA A 103 -1.45 10.60 -16.37
CA ALA A 103 -2.37 10.37 -17.48
C ALA A 103 -3.17 9.05 -17.35
N ASN A 104 -2.74 8.10 -16.51
CA ASN A 104 -3.39 6.80 -16.31
C ASN A 104 -4.45 6.83 -15.19
N VAL A 105 -4.73 8.01 -14.62
CA VAL A 105 -5.79 8.21 -13.64
C VAL A 105 -7.14 8.22 -14.35
N HIS A 106 -7.75 7.04 -14.52
CA HIS A 106 -9.09 6.92 -15.07
C HIS A 106 -10.13 7.35 -14.02
N TRP A 107 -10.51 8.64 -14.07
CA TRP A 107 -11.62 9.16 -13.30
C TRP A 107 -12.92 8.46 -13.78
N ASP A 108 -13.52 7.59 -12.95
CA ASP A 108 -14.91 7.15 -13.15
C ASP A 108 -15.80 8.02 -12.25
N ALA A 109 -15.79 9.34 -12.50
CA ALA A 109 -16.84 10.22 -11.97
C ALA A 109 -18.10 10.01 -12.81
N ALA A 110 -18.78 8.88 -12.59
CA ALA A 110 -20.22 8.71 -12.71
C ALA A 110 -20.60 7.23 -12.60
N ARG A 111 -21.06 6.79 -11.43
CA ARG A 111 -22.31 6.02 -11.31
C ARG A 111 -23.05 6.38 -10.04
#